data_AF-A0A519FNU1-F1
#
_entry.id   AF-A0A519FNU1-F1
#
_cell.length_a   1.000
_cell.length_b   1.000
_cell.length_c   1.000
_cell.angle_alpha   90.00
_cell.angle_beta   90.00
_cell.angle_gamma   90.00
#
_symmetry.space_group_name_H-M   'P 1'
#
loop_
_entity.id
_entity.type
_entity.pdbx_description
1 polymer ?
#
loop_
_entity_poly.entity_id
_entity_poly.type
_entity_poly.pdbx_seq_one_letter_code
_entity_poly.pdbx_strand_id
1 'polypeptide(L)'
;MQTEDLISIANARLTIEEIVTARYFGVQAIPTLAETDFAALPPALQEAERRISEENEHGNRLRVGLHMCLSAATVALQVSETLMHDFPDLAPIERARALLKCSEDALAAADAARHAAAVLAGEELPETEAFFEISRM
;
A
#
# COMPACT_ATOMS: atom_id res chain seq x y z
N MET A 1 5.67 27.65 -14.31
CA MET A 1 4.38 27.04 -13.93
C MET A 1 4.44 25.52 -14.12
N GLN A 2 4.36 24.96 -15.34
CA GLN A 2 4.47 23.48 -15.54
C GLN A 2 5.73 22.84 -14.92
N THR A 3 6.87 23.53 -14.93
CA THR A 3 8.12 23.03 -14.34
C THR A 3 8.11 23.01 -12.82
N GLU A 4 7.45 23.96 -12.15
CA GLU A 4 7.37 23.99 -10.68
C GLU A 4 6.42 22.90 -10.18
N ASP A 5 5.27 22.74 -10.85
CA ASP A 5 4.31 21.67 -10.56
C ASP A 5 4.97 20.29 -10.71
N LEU A 6 5.75 20.08 -11.77
CA LEU A 6 6.48 18.83 -12.00
C LEU A 6 7.51 18.54 -10.89
N ILE A 7 8.27 19.55 -10.45
CA ILE A 7 9.21 19.41 -9.34
C ILE A 7 8.47 19.05 -8.05
N SER A 8 7.34 19.69 -7.77
CA SER A 8 6.51 19.39 -6.61
C SER A 8 5.96 17.95 -6.64
N ILE A 9 5.50 17.48 -7.80
CA ILE A 9 5.01 16.11 -7.99
C ILE A 9 6.15 15.10 -7.75
N ALA A 10 7.31 15.32 -8.36
CA ALA A 10 8.48 14.44 -8.19
C ALA A 10 8.95 14.38 -6.74
N ASN A 11 8.99 15.52 -6.04
CA ASN A 11 9.36 15.58 -4.63
C ASN A 11 8.33 14.87 -3.74
N ALA A 12 7.04 15.02 -4.03
CA ALA A 12 5.98 14.31 -3.32
C ALA A 12 6.12 12.80 -3.49
N ARG A 13 6.37 12.32 -4.72
CA ARG A 13 6.58 10.91 -5.01
C ARG A 13 7.78 10.34 -4.25
N LEU A 14 8.93 11.02 -4.31
CA LEU A 14 10.14 10.61 -3.59
C LEU A 14 9.89 10.53 -2.07
N THR A 15 9.19 11.52 -1.51
CA THR A 15 8.85 11.54 -0.09
C THR A 15 7.97 10.34 0.30
N ILE A 16 6.99 9.98 -0.54
CA ILE A 16 6.14 8.81 -0.33
C ILE A 16 6.97 7.52 -0.41
N GLU A 17 7.85 7.39 -1.41
CA GLU A 17 8.75 6.24 -1.56
C GLU A 17 9.69 6.07 -0.36
N GLU A 18 10.21 7.18 0.18
CA GLU A 18 11.01 7.17 1.42
C GLU A 18 10.18 6.69 2.62
N ILE A 19 8.93 7.16 2.76
CA ILE A 19 8.03 6.70 3.83
C ILE A 19 7.76 5.19 3.68
N VAL A 20 7.49 4.73 2.46
CA VAL A 20 7.23 3.31 2.17
C VAL A 20 8.48 2.48 2.52
N THR A 21 9.65 2.91 2.08
CA THR A 21 10.92 2.22 2.31
C THR A 21 11.28 2.19 3.79
N ALA A 22 11.25 3.35 4.47
CA ALA A 22 11.65 3.47 5.87
C ALA A 22 10.69 2.77 6.84
N ARG A 23 9.39 2.72 6.54
CA ARG A 23 8.39 2.18 7.47
C ARG A 23 7.96 0.74 7.18
N TYR A 24 8.05 0.26 5.94
CA TYR A 24 7.50 -1.06 5.59
C TYR A 24 8.55 -2.12 5.31
N PHE A 25 9.80 -1.76 4.99
CA PHE A 25 10.91 -2.73 4.91
C PHE A 25 11.53 -3.09 6.28
N GLY A 26 11.10 -2.45 7.38
CA GLY A 26 11.67 -2.66 8.72
C GLY A 26 10.69 -3.08 9.83
N VAL A 27 9.37 -2.95 9.61
CA VAL A 27 8.36 -3.29 10.63
C VAL A 27 7.84 -4.70 10.34
N GLN A 28 8.34 -5.69 11.10
CA GLN A 28 7.83 -7.05 11.01
C GLN A 28 6.32 -7.08 11.27
N ALA A 29 5.57 -7.87 10.49
CA ALA A 29 4.21 -8.27 10.86
C ALA A 29 4.22 -8.66 12.35
N ILE A 30 3.28 -8.16 13.15
CA ILE A 30 3.13 -8.72 14.49
C ILE A 30 2.71 -10.17 14.24
N PRO A 31 3.54 -11.17 14.60
CA PRO A 31 3.22 -12.55 14.30
C PRO A 31 1.85 -12.83 14.91
N THR A 32 0.92 -13.32 14.11
CA THR A 32 -0.28 -13.97 14.63
C THR A 32 0.25 -15.14 15.46
N LEU A 33 0.34 -14.96 16.78
CA LEU A 33 0.83 -15.99 17.68
C LEU A 33 -0.02 -17.25 17.44
N ALA A 34 0.65 -18.40 17.34
CA ALA A 34 0.06 -19.70 16.98
C ALA A 34 -1.25 -19.97 17.71
N GLU A 35 -2.12 -20.79 17.09
CA GLU A 35 -3.42 -21.24 17.61
C GLU A 35 -3.38 -21.48 19.12
N THR A 36 -3.70 -20.42 19.87
CA THR A 36 -3.76 -20.50 21.33
C THR A 36 -5.07 -21.21 21.61
N ASP A 37 -5.03 -22.31 22.34
CA ASP A 37 -6.26 -22.97 22.78
C ASP A 37 -6.98 -22.07 23.80
N PHE A 38 -7.75 -21.12 23.26
CA PHE A 38 -8.49 -20.12 24.01
C PHE A 38 -9.43 -20.77 25.04
N ALA A 39 -9.94 -21.97 24.74
CA ALA A 39 -10.85 -22.68 25.63
C ALA A 39 -10.14 -23.24 26.88
N ALA A 40 -8.82 -23.44 26.84
CA ALA A 40 -8.04 -23.94 27.97
C ALA A 40 -7.61 -22.85 28.97
N LEU A 41 -7.77 -21.56 28.62
CA LEU A 41 -7.36 -20.44 29.47
C LEU A 41 -8.43 -20.11 30.53
N PRO A 42 -8.03 -19.66 31.74
CA PRO A 42 -8.93 -19.01 32.68
C PRO A 42 -9.66 -17.81 32.05
N PRO A 43 -10.93 -17.50 32.43
CA PRO A 43 -11.71 -16.42 31.79
C PRO A 43 -11.02 -15.05 31.76
N ALA A 44 -10.25 -14.70 32.78
CA ALA A 44 -9.50 -13.45 32.83
C ALA A 44 -8.34 -13.41 31.79
N LEU A 45 -7.74 -14.56 31.49
CA LEU A 45 -6.68 -14.67 30.49
C LEU A 45 -7.26 -14.77 29.07
N GLN A 46 -8.45 -15.38 28.89
CA GLN A 46 -9.17 -15.37 27.61
C GLN A 46 -9.49 -13.95 27.15
N GLU A 47 -10.01 -13.14 28.05
CA GLU A 47 -10.37 -11.75 27.77
C GLU A 47 -9.13 -10.88 27.48
N ALA A 48 -8.01 -11.13 28.18
CA ALA A 48 -6.74 -10.44 27.91
C ALA A 48 -6.18 -10.80 26.53
N GLU A 49 -6.18 -12.10 26.19
CA GLU A 49 -5.68 -12.58 24.89
C GLU A 49 -6.54 -12.10 23.73
N ARG A 50 -7.87 -12.07 23.91
CA ARG A 50 -8.79 -11.52 22.91
C ARG A 50 -8.51 -10.06 22.61
N ARG A 51 -8.25 -9.23 23.62
CA ARG A 51 -7.88 -7.81 23.40
C ARG A 51 -6.56 -7.67 22.65
N ILE A 52 -5.56 -8.47 22.99
CA ILE A 52 -4.28 -8.46 22.28
C ILE A 52 -4.48 -8.86 20.81
N SER A 53 -5.30 -9.88 20.55
CA SER A 53 -5.64 -10.31 19.19
C SER A 53 -6.36 -9.21 18.40
N GLU A 54 -7.37 -8.58 18.99
CA GLU A 54 -8.10 -7.45 18.39
C GLU A 54 -7.14 -6.27 18.10
N GLU A 55 -6.27 -5.88 19.04
CA GLU A 55 -5.28 -4.81 18.87
C GLU A 55 -4.30 -5.13 17.73
N ASN A 56 -3.80 -6.36 17.67
CA ASN A 56 -2.90 -6.82 16.62
C ASN A 56 -3.56 -6.79 15.24
N GLU A 57 -4.82 -7.23 15.15
CA GLU A 57 -5.59 -7.20 13.92
C GLU A 57 -5.76 -5.76 13.41
N HIS A 58 -6.17 -4.83 14.28
CA HIS A 58 -6.29 -3.41 13.92
C HIS A 58 -4.94 -2.83 13.48
N GLY A 59 -3.85 -3.17 14.17
CA GLY A 59 -2.50 -2.75 13.81
C GLY A 59 -2.06 -3.26 12.44
N ASN A 60 -2.36 -4.52 12.12
CA ASN A 60 -2.05 -5.12 10.83
C ASN A 60 -2.86 -4.50 9.69
N ARG A 61 -4.18 -4.30 9.88
CA ARG A 61 -5.04 -3.62 8.90
C ARG A 61 -4.57 -2.19 8.62
N LEU A 62 -4.25 -1.43 9.66
CA LEU A 62 -3.74 -0.06 9.53
C LEU A 62 -2.47 -0.03 8.67
N ARG A 63 -1.52 -0.92 8.94
CA ARG A 63 -0.26 -1.00 8.20
C ARG A 63 -0.49 -1.34 6.74
N VAL A 64 -1.24 -2.40 6.44
CA VAL A 64 -1.48 -2.81 5.06
C VAL A 64 -2.27 -1.76 4.30
N GLY A 65 -3.32 -1.20 4.91
CA GLY A 65 -4.09 -0.11 4.33
C GLY A 65 -3.23 1.13 4.03
N LEU A 66 -2.38 1.55 4.96
CA LEU A 66 -1.46 2.66 4.73
C LEU A 66 -0.45 2.35 3.62
N HIS A 67 0.12 1.14 3.58
CA HIS A 67 1.03 0.73 2.51
C HIS A 67 0.35 0.81 1.14
N MET A 68 -0.84 0.22 1.00
CA MET A 68 -1.61 0.23 -0.25
C MET A 68 -1.99 1.66 -0.67
N CYS A 69 -2.43 2.51 0.26
CA CYS A 69 -2.74 3.92 -0.02
C CYS A 69 -1.52 4.69 -0.54
N LEU A 70 -0.35 4.50 0.10
CA LEU A 70 0.89 5.16 -0.32
C LEU A 70 1.36 4.65 -1.69
N SER A 71 1.30 3.35 -1.93
CA SER A 71 1.63 2.75 -3.23
C SER A 71 0.69 3.26 -4.34
N ALA A 72 -0.61 3.37 -4.08
CA ALA A 72 -1.57 3.94 -5.01
C ALA A 72 -1.26 5.41 -5.34
N ALA A 73 -0.91 6.20 -4.32
CA ALA A 73 -0.52 7.60 -4.50
C ALA A 73 0.75 7.74 -5.35
N THR A 74 1.77 6.89 -5.12
CA THR A 74 3.00 6.85 -5.92
C THR A 74 2.68 6.62 -7.40
N VAL A 75 1.86 5.62 -7.72
CA VAL A 75 1.49 5.30 -9.11
C VAL A 75 0.72 6.46 -9.75
N ALA A 76 -0.22 7.08 -9.03
CA ALA A 76 -0.97 8.23 -9.55
C ALA A 76 -0.06 9.46 -9.84
N LEU A 77 0.95 9.68 -9.00
CA LEU A 77 1.95 10.73 -9.23
C LEU A 77 2.84 10.39 -10.43
N GLN A 78 3.26 9.14 -10.60
CA GLN A 78 4.02 8.69 -11.79
C GLN A 78 3.23 8.92 -13.09
N VAL A 79 1.93 8.60 -13.10
CA VAL A 79 1.06 8.90 -14.24
C VAL A 79 1.04 10.40 -14.55
N SER A 80 0.95 11.23 -13.52
CA SER A 80 0.99 12.69 -13.66
C SER A 80 2.34 13.17 -14.22
N GLU A 81 3.46 12.63 -13.73
CA GLU A 81 4.81 12.92 -14.24
C GLU A 81 4.94 12.56 -15.72
N THR A 82 4.53 11.35 -16.13
CA THR A 82 4.59 10.90 -17.53
C THR A 82 3.74 11.79 -18.44
N LEU A 83 2.54 12.19 -18.02
CA LEU A 83 1.66 13.05 -18.81
C LEU A 83 2.18 14.49 -18.92
N MET A 84 2.88 14.99 -17.91
CA MET A 84 3.38 16.37 -17.89
C MET A 84 4.77 16.52 -18.50
N HIS A 85 5.65 15.52 -18.36
CA HIS A 85 7.04 15.59 -18.77
C HIS A 85 7.31 14.82 -20.06
N ASP A 86 6.95 13.54 -20.14
CA ASP A 86 7.35 12.68 -21.25
C ASP A 86 6.40 12.81 -22.46
N PHE A 87 5.10 12.98 -22.19
CA PHE A 87 4.06 12.98 -23.21
C PHE A 87 4.18 14.09 -24.29
N PRO A 88 4.54 15.35 -23.96
CA PRO A 88 4.66 16.41 -24.96
C PRO A 88 5.64 16.09 -26.10
N ASP A 89 6.73 15.38 -25.78
CA ASP A 89 7.83 15.08 -26.70
C ASP A 89 7.60 13.80 -27.53
N LEU A 90 6.53 13.04 -27.23
CA LEU A 90 6.21 11.81 -27.96
C LEU A 90 5.71 12.07 -29.38
N ALA A 91 6.11 11.18 -30.30
CA ALA A 91 5.57 11.17 -31.65
C ALA A 91 4.06 10.83 -31.64
N PRO A 92 3.27 11.28 -32.64
CA PRO A 92 1.83 11.04 -32.67
C PRO A 92 1.41 9.57 -32.53
N ILE A 93 2.21 8.64 -33.06
CA ILE A 93 1.94 7.20 -32.98
C ILE A 93 2.21 6.62 -31.57
N GLU A 94 3.10 7.26 -30.81
CA GLU A 94 3.48 6.84 -29.46
C GLU A 94 2.52 7.40 -28.40
N ARG A 95 1.91 8.56 -28.67
CA ARG A 95 0.94 9.19 -27.78
C ARG A 95 -0.25 8.29 -27.46
N ALA A 96 -0.82 7.61 -28.45
CA ALA A 96 -1.95 6.70 -28.21
C ALA A 96 -1.58 5.55 -27.26
N ARG A 97 -0.37 4.98 -27.43
CA ARG A 97 0.15 3.92 -26.55
C ARG A 97 0.44 4.46 -25.15
N ALA A 98 1.03 5.65 -25.04
CA ALA A 98 1.32 6.28 -23.76
C ALA A 98 0.04 6.57 -22.97
N LEU A 99 -1.00 7.12 -23.61
CA LEU A 99 -2.30 7.34 -22.95
C LEU A 99 -2.94 6.03 -22.47
N LEU A 100 -2.86 4.96 -23.28
CA LEU A 100 -3.38 3.66 -22.87
C LEU A 100 -2.64 3.15 -21.62
N LYS A 101 -1.31 3.21 -21.62
CA LYS A 101 -0.49 2.83 -20.46
C LYS A 101 -0.83 3.67 -19.22
N CYS A 102 -0.90 5.00 -19.36
CA CYS A 102 -1.30 5.88 -18.26
C CYS A 102 -2.69 5.56 -17.73
N SER A 103 -3.62 5.14 -18.59
CA SER A 103 -4.95 4.68 -18.18
C SER A 103 -4.89 3.37 -17.39
N GLU A 104 -4.09 2.40 -17.82
CA GLU A 104 -3.88 1.12 -17.13
C GLU A 104 -3.26 1.36 -15.75
N ASP A 105 -2.21 2.19 -15.68
CA ASP A 105 -1.53 2.55 -14.43
C ASP A 105 -2.48 3.30 -13.47
N ALA A 106 -3.31 4.22 -13.98
CA ALA A 106 -4.30 4.92 -13.18
C ALA A 106 -5.39 3.99 -12.63
N LEU A 107 -5.83 2.99 -13.42
CA LEU A 107 -6.76 1.97 -12.95
C LEU A 107 -6.13 1.10 -11.87
N ALA A 108 -4.88 0.70 -12.04
CA ALA A 108 -4.15 -0.06 -11.02
C ALA A 108 -4.04 0.72 -9.69
N ALA A 109 -3.78 2.03 -9.76
CA ALA A 109 -3.79 2.89 -8.57
C ALA A 109 -5.18 2.95 -7.90
N ALA A 110 -6.25 3.08 -8.69
CA ALA A 110 -7.61 3.10 -8.18
C ALA A 110 -8.01 1.77 -7.53
N ASP A 111 -7.61 0.64 -8.13
CA ASP A 111 -7.86 -0.68 -7.58
C ASP A 111 -7.08 -0.88 -6.27
N ALA A 112 -5.80 -0.51 -6.21
CA ALA A 112 -5.02 -0.56 -4.97
C ALA A 112 -5.66 0.28 -3.84
N ALA A 113 -6.17 1.48 -4.15
CA ALA A 113 -6.90 2.30 -3.19
C ALA A 113 -8.22 1.66 -2.73
N ARG A 114 -8.91 0.93 -3.62
CA ARG A 114 -10.13 0.18 -3.27
C ARG A 114 -9.84 -0.98 -2.33
N HIS A 115 -8.78 -1.75 -2.57
CA HIS A 115 -8.35 -2.83 -1.67
C HIS A 115 -7.93 -2.26 -0.31
N ALA A 116 -7.21 -1.12 -0.30
CA ALA A 116 -6.89 -0.43 0.95
C ALA A 116 -8.15 -0.09 1.75
N ALA A 117 -9.20 0.42 1.09
CA ALA A 117 -10.48 0.72 1.75
C ALA A 117 -11.13 -0.54 2.34
N ALA A 118 -11.14 -1.66 1.62
CA ALA A 118 -11.69 -2.94 2.09
C ALA A 118 -10.91 -3.49 3.29
N VAL A 119 -9.57 -3.47 3.25
CA VAL A 119 -8.70 -3.88 4.38
C VAL A 119 -8.95 -3.01 5.61
N LEU A 120 -9.07 -1.69 5.43
CA LEU A 120 -9.33 -0.77 6.54
C LEU A 120 -10.73 -0.96 7.15
N ALA A 121 -11.72 -1.32 6.33
CA ALA A 121 -13.07 -1.68 6.78
C ALA A 121 -13.13 -3.06 7.46
N GLY A 122 -12.09 -3.89 7.32
CA GLY A 122 -12.08 -5.28 7.78
C GLY A 122 -12.89 -6.23 6.91
N GLU A 123 -13.21 -5.83 5.68
CA GLU A 123 -13.93 -6.66 4.69
C GLU A 123 -12.98 -7.62 3.96
N GLU A 124 -11.69 -7.27 3.91
CA GLU A 124 -10.64 -8.05 3.30
C GLU A 124 -9.53 -8.33 4.33
N LEU A 125 -9.06 -9.57 4.40
CA LEU A 125 -7.93 -9.90 5.27
C LEU A 125 -6.66 -9.34 4.63
N PRO A 126 -5.80 -8.65 5.40
CA PRO A 126 -4.47 -8.31 4.90
C PRO A 126 -3.75 -9.61 4.55
N GLU A 127 -3.39 -9.82 3.28
CA GLU A 127 -2.57 -10.96 2.84
C GLU A 127 -1.15 -10.79 3.41
N THR A 128 -0.98 -11.05 4.70
CA THR A 128 0.30 -10.92 5.42
C THR A 128 1.31 -12.00 5.05
N GLU A 129 0.88 -13.08 4.38
CA GLU A 129 1.72 -14.26 4.14
C GLU A 129 2.58 -14.15 2.86
N ALA A 130 2.11 -13.48 1.79
CA ALA A 130 2.81 -13.49 0.50
C ALA A 130 3.98 -12.49 0.40
N PHE A 131 3.97 -11.41 1.20
CA PHE A 131 5.00 -10.35 1.08
C PHE A 131 6.29 -10.64 1.86
N PHE A 132 6.28 -11.55 2.84
CA PHE A 132 7.44 -11.81 3.71
C PHE A 132 8.21 -13.10 3.40
N GLU A 133 7.69 -13.99 2.54
CA GLU A 133 8.42 -15.20 2.13
C GLU A 133 9.56 -14.90 1.12
N ILE A 134 9.52 -13.78 0.40
CA ILE A 134 10.56 -13.42 -0.57
C ILE A 134 11.87 -13.00 0.11
N SER A 135 11.87 -12.66 1.41
CA SER A 135 13.09 -12.36 2.17
C SER A 135 13.73 -13.58 2.84
N ARG A 136 13.29 -14.80 2.52
CA ARG A 136 13.84 -16.06 3.08
C ARG A 136 14.37 -17.06 2.05
N MET A 137 14.52 -16.68 0.79
CA MET A 137 15.28 -17.45 -0.21
C MET A 137 16.57 -16.73 -0.60
#